data_AF-A0AA43D3B4-F1
#
_entry.id   AF-A0AA43D3B4-F1
#
_cell.length_a   1.000
_cell.length_b   1.000
_cell.length_c   1.000
_cell.angle_alpha   90.00
_cell.angle_beta   90.00
_cell.angle_gamma   90.00
#
_symmetry.space_group_name_H-M   'P 1'
#
loop_
_entity.id
_entity.type
_entity.pdbx_description
1 polymer ?
#
loop_
_entity_poly.entity_id
_entity_poly.type
_entity_poly.pdbx_seq_one_letter_code
_entity_poly.pdbx_strand_id
1 'polypeptide(L)' 'PDEIRRYTASGEPVDKAGAYAVQGRAAAFITRIEGSYSGIMGLPLAETAELLRSHGVIVP' A
#
# COMPACT_ATOMS: atom_id res chain seq x y z
N PRO A 1 14.79 10.51 -15.08
CA PRO A 1 14.37 9.74 -16.29
C PRO A 1 14.84 8.28 -16.29
N ASP A 2 16.11 8.02 -15.92
CA ASP A 2 16.65 6.66 -15.88
C ASP A 2 16.01 5.77 -14.81
N GLU A 3 15.73 6.32 -13.63
CA GLU A 3 15.10 5.56 -12.54
C GLU A 3 13.68 5.12 -12.89
N ILE A 4 12.90 6.00 -13.51
CA ILE A 4 11.55 5.67 -14.01
C ILE A 4 11.62 4.54 -15.04
N ARG A 5 12.56 4.61 -16.01
CA ARG A 5 12.75 3.55 -17.01
C ARG A 5 13.16 2.22 -16.39
N ARG A 6 14.07 2.24 -15.41
CA ARG A 6 14.50 1.02 -14.70
C ARG A 6 13.35 0.42 -13.90
N TYR A 7 12.53 1.26 -13.27
CA TYR A 7 11.39 0.82 -12.50
C TYR A 7 10.27 0.26 -13.40
N THR A 8 9.94 0.92 -14.53
CA THR A 8 8.96 0.38 -15.48
C THR A 8 9.41 -0.92 -16.14
N ALA A 9 10.71 -1.07 -16.42
CA ALA A 9 11.28 -2.31 -16.92
C ALA A 9 11.17 -3.49 -15.93
N SER A 10 10.92 -3.24 -14.64
CA SER A 10 10.74 -4.31 -13.65
C SER A 10 9.40 -5.04 -13.74
N GLY A 11 8.41 -4.49 -14.47
CA GLY A 11 7.06 -5.04 -14.57
C GLY A 11 6.16 -4.80 -13.36
N GLU A 12 6.72 -4.40 -12.20
CA GLU A 12 5.97 -4.05 -10.99
C GLU A 12 4.83 -3.03 -11.16
N PRO A 13 4.91 -2.00 -12.02
CA PRO A 13 3.83 -1.02 -12.13
C PRO A 13 2.61 -1.48 -12.94
N VAL A 14 2.69 -2.59 -13.68
CA VAL A 14 1.72 -2.93 -14.75
C VAL A 14 0.32 -3.21 -14.22
N ASP A 15 0.21 -3.80 -13.03
CA ASP A 15 -1.05 -4.20 -12.40
C ASP A 15 -1.40 -3.36 -11.16
N LYS A 16 -0.73 -2.20 -10.97
CA LYS A 16 -0.87 -1.37 -9.77
C LYS A 16 -1.53 -0.03 -10.09
N ALA A 17 -2.54 0.32 -9.31
CA ALA A 17 -3.14 1.65 -9.35
C ALA A 17 -2.06 2.71 -9.08
N GLY A 18 -1.97 3.73 -9.93
CA GLY A 18 -0.92 4.75 -9.84
C GLY A 18 0.48 4.24 -10.22
N ALA A 19 0.60 3.05 -10.82
CA ALA A 19 1.86 2.45 -11.26
C ALA A 19 2.89 2.25 -10.13
N TYR A 20 2.46 2.09 -8.86
CA TYR A 20 3.40 1.78 -7.79
C TYR A 20 2.82 0.86 -6.71
N ALA A 21 3.71 0.12 -6.05
CA ALA A 21 3.37 -0.72 -4.91
C ALA A 21 4.19 -0.27 -3.69
N VAL A 22 3.51 0.10 -2.61
CA VAL A 22 4.14 0.60 -1.37
C VAL A 22 5.07 -0.43 -0.71
N GLN A 23 4.81 -1.72 -0.94
CA GLN A 23 5.58 -2.87 -0.49
C GLN A 23 6.64 -3.35 -1.49
N GLY A 24 6.71 -2.73 -2.67
CA GLY A 24 7.57 -3.15 -3.79
C GLY A 24 8.84 -2.31 -3.95
N ARG A 25 9.47 -2.40 -5.11
CA ARG A 25 10.63 -1.57 -5.51
C ARG A 25 10.33 -0.08 -5.44
N ALA A 26 9.07 0.31 -5.63
CA ALA A 26 8.68 1.71 -5.50
C ALA A 26 8.87 2.28 -4.08
N ALA A 27 8.96 1.43 -3.05
CA ALA A 27 9.22 1.86 -1.67
C ALA A 27 10.50 2.71 -1.55
N ALA A 28 11.50 2.47 -2.41
CA ALA A 28 12.73 3.25 -2.44
C ALA A 28 12.51 4.74 -2.78
N PHE A 29 11.37 5.09 -3.41
CA PHE A 29 11.02 6.45 -3.78
C PHE A 29 10.04 7.10 -2.80
N ILE A 30 9.50 6.37 -1.83
CA ILE A 30 8.52 6.86 -0.87
C ILE A 30 9.24 7.55 0.28
N THR A 31 9.21 8.87 0.30
CA THR A 31 9.87 9.67 1.35
C THR A 31 9.01 9.90 2.58
N ARG A 32 7.68 9.81 2.43
CA ARG A 32 6.72 10.00 3.52
C ARG A 32 5.40 9.32 3.19
N ILE A 33 4.78 8.72 4.20
CA ILE A 33 3.38 8.26 4.18
C ILE A 33 2.62 9.06 5.23
N GLU A 34 1.44 9.54 4.88
CA GLU A 34 0.53 10.23 5.79
C GLU A 34 -0.82 9.51 5.74
N GLY A 35 -1.28 8.97 6.89
CA GLY A 35 -2.46 8.10 6.97
C GLY A 35 -2.10 6.62 7.22
N SER A 36 -2.92 5.70 6.70
CA SER A 36 -2.83 4.26 6.99
C SER A 36 -2.09 3.49 5.87
N TYR A 37 -0.93 2.91 6.20
CA TYR A 37 -0.21 1.99 5.30
C TYR A 37 -1.07 0.80 4.87
N SER A 38 -1.80 0.20 5.83
CA SER A 38 -2.72 -0.90 5.54
C SER A 38 -3.87 -0.46 4.63
N GLY A 39 -4.36 0.78 4.78
CA GLY A 39 -5.30 1.40 3.86
C GLY A 39 -4.73 1.51 2.43
N ILE A 40 -3.47 1.92 2.28
CA ILE A 40 -2.77 1.97 0.98
C ILE A 40 -2.65 0.57 0.36
N MET A 41 -2.41 -0.46 1.19
CA MET A 41 -2.40 -1.86 0.76
C MET A 41 -3.79 -2.39 0.35
N GLY A 42 -4.86 -1.65 0.63
CA GLY A 42 -6.23 -1.94 0.20
C GLY A 42 -7.21 -2.23 1.34
N LEU A 43 -6.77 -2.31 2.60
CA LEU A 43 -7.67 -2.51 3.74
C LEU A 43 -7.15 -1.78 5.00
N PRO A 44 -7.84 -0.72 5.49
CA PRO A 44 -7.42 0.01 6.68
C PRO A 44 -7.67 -0.84 7.93
N LEU A 45 -6.65 -1.55 8.41
CA LEU A 45 -6.78 -2.60 9.41
C LEU A 45 -7.22 -2.08 10.79
N ALA A 46 -6.79 -0.88 11.19
CA ALA A 46 -7.16 -0.32 12.48
C ALA A 46 -8.67 -0.03 12.53
N GLU A 47 -9.16 0.70 11.53
CA GLU A 47 -10.56 1.05 11.34
C GLU A 47 -11.42 -0.20 11.10
N THR A 48 -10.89 -1.17 10.34
CA THR A 48 -11.55 -2.46 10.12
C THR A 48 -11.67 -3.25 11.43
N ALA A 49 -10.61 -3.27 12.26
CA ALA A 49 -10.63 -3.94 13.55
C ALA A 49 -11.62 -3.27 14.51
N GLU A 50 -11.69 -1.94 14.54
CA GLU A 50 -12.69 -1.20 15.32
C GLU A 50 -14.12 -1.54 14.89
N LEU A 51 -14.37 -1.60 13.57
CA LEU A 51 -15.67 -1.98 13.02
C LEU A 51 -16.03 -3.43 13.36
N LEU A 52 -15.07 -4.35 13.30
CA LEU A 52 -15.28 -5.75 13.65
C LEU A 52 -15.58 -5.91 15.15
N ARG A 53 -14.85 -5.21 16.02
CA ARG A 53 -15.12 -5.21 17.47
C ARG A 53 -16.52 -4.68 17.80
N SER A 54 -16.98 -3.63 17.11
CA SER A 54 -18.33 -3.08 17.34
C SER A 54 -19.46 -4.05 16.95
N HIS A 55 -19.16 -5.05 16.13
CA HIS A 55 -20.07 -6.13 15.75
C HIS A 55 -19.80 -7.45 16.50
N GLY A 56 -19.03 -7.41 17.59
CA GLY A 56 -18.78 -8.56 18.46
C GLY A 56 -17.78 -9.57 17.90
N VAL A 57 -17.01 -9.21 16.86
CA VAL A 57 -15.95 -10.06 16.31
C VAL A 57 -14.66 -9.82 17.08
N ILE A 58 -14.04 -10.90 17.58
CA ILE A 58 -12.74 -10.84 18.25
C ILE A 58 -11.66 -10.71 17.17
N VAL A 59 -10.93 -9.61 17.21
CA VAL A 59 -9.77 -9.34 16.37
C VAL A 59 -8.52 -9.16 17.24
N PRO A 60 -7.33 -9.54 16.73
CA PRO A 60 -6.06 -9.46 17.47
C PRO A 60 -5.78 -8.10 18.11
#